data_AF-A0A2E5CEV5-F1
#
_entry.id   AF-A0A2E5CEV5-F1
#
_cell.length_a   1.000
_cell.length_b   1.000
_cell.length_c   1.000
_cell.angle_alpha   90.00
_cell.angle_beta   90.00
_cell.angle_gamma   90.00
#
_symmetry.space_group_name_H-M   'P 1'
#
loop_
_entity.id
_entity.type
_entity.pdbx_description
1 polymer ?
#
loop_
_entity_poly.entity_id
_entity_poly.type
_entity_poly.pdbx_seq_one_letter_code
_entity_poly.pdbx_strand_id
1 'polypeptide(L)'
;MMEKMISLTKSVQTEFPEILEQLQKYNNQLALKEVISSNLSIDGTFTLKNHKRSKFKKLDDGGFISFKGFLGEYQDYSQLLENGQNILGNKNTAQMFPIIERKIPFQCLLSELTKEYEVSLRFIEKYIDVYKTIPNIPIPLAIYSYNDEFKDTILATLEKKLPKFVFEEVKSITKNDSFSVMKYFYPTAPFRVMDVRVRDQRAEIFWNSNHSIIFSWCDLLIESVLIGFFPGTKHFAIQGTALDPQNLLLSGGFSDLGSLVSISELSEAVVLESFIYCMQKIVQSSLLILDLNIENNSMKEERKSYLMGKISLYIENKIESTSTKYARPIPRPIKHFLGSDKESILENYNYLA
;
A
#
# COMPACT_ATOMS: atom_id res chain seq x y z
N MET A 1 -6.53 -2.38 -26.42
CA MET A 1 -6.27 -2.65 -24.98
C MET A 1 -6.46 -4.13 -24.78
N MET A 2 -5.43 -4.84 -24.30
CA MET A 2 -5.55 -6.26 -23.99
C MET A 2 -5.89 -6.40 -22.51
N GLU A 3 -6.95 -7.13 -22.21
CA GLU A 3 -7.36 -7.43 -20.86
C GLU A 3 -6.73 -8.75 -20.44
N LYS A 4 -5.90 -8.74 -19.39
CA LYS A 4 -5.52 -9.95 -18.69
C LYS A 4 -6.43 -10.08 -17.49
N MET A 5 -7.59 -10.72 -17.70
CA MET A 5 -8.50 -11.08 -16.61
C MET A 5 -7.83 -12.08 -15.70
N ILE A 6 -8.03 -11.94 -14.39
CA ILE A 6 -7.36 -12.81 -13.44
C ILE A 6 -8.34 -13.68 -12.68
N SER A 7 -7.95 -14.95 -12.62
CA SER A 7 -8.51 -16.01 -11.78
C SER A 7 -7.78 -15.96 -10.44
N LEU A 8 -8.51 -15.78 -9.33
CA LEU A 8 -8.02 -16.28 -8.04
C LEU A 8 -7.66 -17.77 -8.22
N THR A 9 -6.64 -18.27 -7.53
CA THR A 9 -6.20 -19.66 -7.72
C THR A 9 -7.31 -20.67 -7.39
N LYS A 10 -7.19 -21.89 -7.94
CA LYS A 10 -8.14 -22.99 -7.71
C LYS A 10 -8.43 -23.26 -6.23
N SER A 11 -7.50 -22.97 -5.30
CA SER A 11 -7.69 -23.22 -3.86
C SER A 11 -8.75 -22.31 -3.24
N VAL A 12 -8.68 -20.98 -3.47
CA VAL A 12 -9.73 -20.04 -3.02
C VAL A 12 -11.06 -20.36 -3.67
N GLN A 13 -11.04 -20.77 -4.95
CA GLN A 13 -12.25 -21.18 -5.68
C GLN A 13 -12.94 -22.41 -5.10
N THR A 14 -12.19 -23.31 -4.45
CA THR A 14 -12.72 -24.58 -3.95
C THR A 14 -13.12 -24.49 -2.48
N GLU A 15 -12.36 -23.76 -1.65
CA GLU A 15 -12.57 -23.71 -0.21
C GLU A 15 -13.44 -22.54 0.26
N PHE A 16 -13.55 -21.46 -0.53
CA PHE A 16 -14.30 -20.25 -0.17
C PHE A 16 -15.15 -19.72 -1.34
N PRO A 17 -16.14 -20.49 -1.82
CA PRO A 17 -16.92 -20.12 -3.01
C PRO A 17 -17.67 -18.79 -2.86
N GLU A 18 -18.13 -18.45 -1.65
CA GLU A 18 -18.82 -17.19 -1.36
C GLU A 18 -17.91 -15.96 -1.55
N ILE A 19 -16.64 -16.06 -1.10
CA ILE A 19 -15.64 -15.00 -1.29
C ILE A 19 -15.33 -14.84 -2.79
N LEU A 20 -15.21 -15.95 -3.52
CA LEU A 20 -15.00 -15.91 -4.97
C LEU A 20 -16.17 -15.25 -5.69
N GLU A 21 -17.41 -15.65 -5.40
CA GLU A 21 -18.61 -15.10 -6.02
C GLU A 21 -18.70 -13.59 -5.77
N GLN A 22 -18.41 -13.17 -4.54
CA GLN A 22 -18.36 -11.76 -4.17
C GLN A 22 -17.29 -10.99 -4.97
N LEU A 23 -16.07 -11.53 -5.09
CA LEU A 23 -15.00 -10.89 -5.86
C LEU A 23 -15.27 -10.88 -7.37
N GLN A 24 -15.90 -11.92 -7.91
CA GLN A 24 -16.33 -11.97 -9.31
C GLN A 24 -17.42 -10.93 -9.59
N LYS A 25 -18.40 -10.79 -8.69
CA LYS A 25 -19.41 -9.73 -8.74
C LYS A 25 -18.74 -8.35 -8.80
N TYR A 26 -17.76 -8.10 -7.94
CA TYR A 26 -17.01 -6.83 -7.94
C TYR A 26 -16.14 -6.61 -9.18
N ASN A 27 -15.56 -7.67 -9.74
CA ASN A 27 -14.80 -7.56 -10.98
C ASN A 27 -15.69 -7.13 -12.15
N ASN A 28 -16.93 -7.61 -12.18
CA ASN A 28 -17.91 -7.24 -13.21
C ASN A 28 -18.53 -5.85 -12.99
N GLN A 29 -18.40 -5.27 -11.78
CA GLN A 29 -18.86 -3.92 -11.48
C GLN A 29 -17.83 -2.87 -11.93
N LEU A 30 -18.28 -1.83 -12.62
CA LEU A 30 -17.48 -0.72 -13.14
C LEU A 30 -16.40 -1.17 -14.14
N ALA A 31 -16.71 -1.04 -15.44
CA ALA A 31 -15.77 -1.37 -16.49
C ALA A 31 -14.72 -0.26 -16.65
N LEU A 32 -13.48 -0.62 -17.02
CA LEU A 32 -12.41 0.37 -17.22
C LEU A 32 -12.80 1.44 -18.26
N LYS A 33 -13.53 1.04 -19.32
CA LYS A 33 -14.03 1.98 -20.34
C LYS A 33 -14.88 3.09 -19.74
N GLU A 34 -15.73 2.77 -18.77
CA GLU A 34 -16.59 3.74 -18.09
C GLU A 34 -15.75 4.79 -17.35
N VAL A 35 -14.62 4.38 -16.75
CA VAL A 35 -13.71 5.27 -16.00
C VAL A 35 -12.85 6.15 -16.90
N ILE A 36 -12.52 5.68 -18.11
CA ILE A 36 -11.73 6.41 -19.11
C ILE A 36 -12.60 7.41 -19.87
N SER A 37 -13.81 7.02 -20.32
CA SER A 37 -14.69 7.86 -21.14
C SER A 37 -15.34 9.01 -20.37
N SER A 38 -15.36 8.92 -19.04
CA SER A 38 -15.88 9.99 -18.20
C SER A 38 -14.77 11.00 -17.91
N ASN A 39 -14.81 12.14 -18.60
CA ASN A 39 -14.19 13.37 -18.12
C ASN A 39 -14.82 13.74 -16.77
N LEU A 40 -14.25 13.19 -15.68
CA LEU A 40 -14.43 13.61 -14.29
C LEU A 40 -15.88 13.84 -13.79
N SER A 41 -16.87 13.05 -14.21
CA SER A 41 -18.26 13.26 -13.77
C SER A 41 -19.12 11.99 -13.61
N ILE A 42 -18.52 10.82 -13.29
CA ILE A 42 -19.33 9.74 -12.74
C ILE A 42 -19.66 10.09 -11.29
N ASP A 43 -20.95 10.29 -10.99
CA ASP A 43 -21.45 10.42 -9.62
C ASP A 43 -20.85 9.31 -8.73
N GLY A 44 -20.20 9.72 -7.65
CA GLY A 44 -19.58 8.81 -6.67
C GLY A 44 -18.15 8.34 -6.96
N THR A 45 -17.49 8.82 -8.03
CA THR A 45 -16.04 8.57 -8.25
C THR A 45 -15.20 9.70 -7.68
N PHE A 46 -14.08 9.39 -6.99
CA PHE A 46 -13.19 10.38 -6.40
C PHE A 46 -11.71 10.02 -6.51
N THR A 47 -10.85 11.03 -6.35
CA THR A 47 -9.41 10.86 -6.11
C THR A 47 -9.08 11.29 -4.69
N LEU A 48 -8.01 10.71 -4.13
CA LEU A 48 -7.49 11.16 -2.84
C LEU A 48 -6.64 12.41 -3.07
N LYS A 49 -6.66 13.36 -2.13
CA LYS A 49 -5.93 14.63 -2.27
C LYS A 49 -4.44 14.41 -2.54
N ASN A 50 -3.83 13.43 -1.88
CA ASN A 50 -2.41 13.10 -1.98
C ASN A 50 -2.06 11.95 -2.93
N HIS A 51 -3.04 11.33 -3.59
CA HIS A 51 -2.79 10.19 -4.46
C HIS A 51 -3.40 10.42 -5.84
N LYS A 52 -2.58 10.97 -6.74
CA LYS A 52 -3.02 11.36 -8.11
C LYS A 52 -3.04 10.20 -9.11
N ARG A 53 -2.55 9.01 -8.71
CA ARG A 53 -2.47 7.82 -9.57
C ARG A 53 -3.63 6.83 -9.38
N SER A 54 -4.64 7.18 -8.60
CA SER A 54 -5.79 6.29 -8.43
C SER A 54 -7.12 7.02 -8.41
N LYS A 55 -8.10 6.42 -9.07
CA LYS A 55 -9.52 6.77 -8.98
C LYS A 55 -10.25 5.70 -8.17
N PHE A 56 -11.21 6.12 -7.35
CA PHE A 56 -11.99 5.25 -6.48
C PHE A 56 -13.48 5.46 -6.70
N LYS A 57 -14.29 4.39 -6.61
CA LYS A 57 -15.75 4.44 -6.60
C LYS A 57 -16.26 3.64 -5.41
N LYS A 58 -17.18 4.21 -4.63
CA LYS A 58 -17.88 3.49 -3.56
C LYS A 58 -18.94 2.56 -4.17
N LEU A 59 -19.06 1.35 -3.62
CA LEU A 59 -20.09 0.37 -3.96
C LEU A 59 -21.27 0.45 -2.98
N ASP A 60 -22.42 -0.08 -3.40
CA ASP A 60 -23.67 -0.01 -2.62
C ASP A 60 -23.58 -0.77 -1.28
N ASP A 61 -22.75 -1.81 -1.21
CA ASP A 61 -22.51 -2.60 0.00
C ASP A 61 -21.41 -2.02 0.92
N GLY A 62 -20.89 -0.84 0.59
CA GLY A 62 -19.90 -0.13 1.40
C GLY A 62 -18.44 -0.42 1.04
N GLY A 63 -18.17 -1.38 0.15
CA GLY A 63 -16.84 -1.58 -0.43
C GLY A 63 -16.45 -0.49 -1.44
N PHE A 64 -15.25 -0.57 -1.99
CA PHE A 64 -14.76 0.38 -3.00
C PHE A 64 -14.05 -0.33 -4.13
N ILE A 65 -14.22 0.16 -5.36
CA ILE A 65 -13.38 -0.21 -6.50
C ILE A 65 -12.35 0.89 -6.72
N SER A 66 -11.11 0.51 -7.02
CA SER A 66 -10.09 1.45 -7.48
C SER A 66 -9.45 1.01 -8.77
N PHE A 67 -8.91 1.99 -9.49
CA PHE A 67 -7.99 1.77 -10.60
C PHE A 67 -6.70 2.53 -10.30
N LYS A 68 -5.55 1.83 -10.27
CA LYS A 68 -4.19 2.37 -10.08
C LYS A 68 -3.48 2.45 -11.42
N GLY A 69 -3.00 3.63 -11.76
CA GLY A 69 -2.41 3.97 -13.05
C GLY A 69 -3.05 5.24 -13.62
N PHE A 70 -2.48 5.78 -14.70
CA PHE A 70 -3.08 6.92 -15.37
C PHE A 70 -4.35 6.50 -16.12
N LEU A 71 -5.43 7.26 -15.94
CA LEU A 71 -6.80 6.96 -16.39
C LEU A 71 -7.46 8.16 -17.10
N GLY A 72 -6.66 9.15 -17.51
CA GLY A 72 -7.13 10.38 -18.15
C GLY A 72 -6.93 10.37 -19.65
N GLU A 73 -7.44 11.40 -20.32
CA GLU A 73 -7.12 11.65 -21.72
C GLU A 73 -5.69 12.20 -21.84
N TYR A 74 -5.12 12.12 -23.04
CA TYR A 74 -3.75 12.59 -23.30
C TYR A 74 -3.51 14.04 -22.86
N GLN A 75 -4.48 14.93 -23.11
CA GLN A 75 -4.38 16.35 -22.79
C GLN A 75 -4.23 16.59 -21.28
N ASP A 76 -4.83 15.71 -20.46
CA ASP A 76 -4.71 15.75 -19.00
C ASP A 76 -3.29 15.38 -18.54
N TYR A 77 -2.57 14.53 -19.27
CA TYR A 77 -1.24 14.08 -18.88
C TYR A 77 -0.19 15.19 -18.95
N SER A 78 -0.22 16.02 -20.01
CA SER A 78 0.67 17.19 -20.12
C SER A 78 0.35 18.20 -19.02
N GLN A 79 -0.93 18.44 -18.72
CA GLN A 79 -1.35 19.33 -17.65
C GLN A 79 -0.91 18.82 -16.28
N LEU A 80 -0.95 17.51 -16.03
CA LEU A 80 -0.44 16.91 -14.78
C LEU A 80 1.06 17.14 -14.60
N LEU A 81 1.85 17.12 -15.68
CA LEU A 81 3.28 17.41 -15.65
C LEU A 81 3.58 18.90 -15.47
N GLU A 82 2.77 19.78 -16.08
CA GLU A 82 2.96 21.24 -16.06
C GLU A 82 2.52 21.90 -14.76
N ASN A 83 1.42 21.44 -14.16
CA ASN A 83 0.81 22.08 -12.99
C ASN A 83 1.63 21.93 -11.69
N GLY A 84 2.89 21.49 -11.79
CA GLY A 84 3.77 21.32 -10.64
C GLY A 84 3.15 20.44 -9.56
N GLN A 85 2.21 19.57 -9.92
CA GLN A 85 1.52 18.71 -8.97
C GLN A 85 2.48 17.60 -8.57
N ASN A 86 3.42 17.95 -7.70
CA ASN A 86 3.62 17.31 -6.40
C ASN A 86 2.94 15.93 -6.28
N ILE A 87 3.43 14.93 -7.01
CA ILE A 87 2.96 13.54 -6.84
C ILE A 87 3.13 13.13 -5.36
N LEU A 88 4.13 13.72 -4.69
CA LEU A 88 4.44 13.57 -3.26
C LEU A 88 4.61 14.90 -2.50
N GLY A 89 4.24 16.06 -3.07
CA GLY A 89 4.49 17.34 -2.37
C GLY A 89 5.79 18.09 -2.70
N ASN A 90 6.64 17.60 -3.64
CA ASN A 90 7.90 18.27 -4.04
C ASN A 90 8.00 18.71 -5.52
N LYS A 91 8.57 19.90 -5.79
CA LYS A 91 8.61 20.57 -7.11
C LYS A 91 9.31 19.80 -8.26
N ASN A 92 9.99 18.67 -7.99
CA ASN A 92 10.72 17.87 -9.01
C ASN A 92 10.26 16.41 -9.09
N THR A 93 9.07 16.08 -8.57
CA THR A 93 8.67 14.68 -8.40
C THR A 93 8.65 13.89 -9.72
N ALA A 94 8.28 14.50 -10.85
CA ALA A 94 8.30 13.86 -12.16
C ALA A 94 9.72 13.47 -12.65
N GLN A 95 10.76 14.17 -12.20
CA GLN A 95 12.15 13.84 -12.54
C GLN A 95 12.76 12.82 -11.56
N MET A 96 12.38 12.90 -10.28
CA MET A 96 12.91 12.04 -9.23
C MET A 96 12.42 10.59 -9.36
N PHE A 97 11.18 10.37 -9.80
CA PHE A 97 10.59 9.03 -9.91
C PHE A 97 11.39 8.10 -10.85
N PRO A 98 11.74 8.51 -12.09
CA PRO A 98 12.58 7.68 -12.95
C PRO A 98 13.97 7.40 -12.36
N ILE A 99 14.59 8.40 -11.72
CA ILE A 99 15.98 8.30 -11.26
C ILE A 99 16.10 7.49 -9.96
N ILE A 100 15.18 7.66 -9.01
CA ILE A 100 15.28 7.06 -7.66
C ILE A 100 14.45 5.79 -7.58
N GLU A 101 13.19 5.86 -7.97
CA GLU A 101 12.25 4.74 -7.82
C GLU A 101 12.23 3.82 -9.05
N ARG A 102 12.87 4.23 -10.15
CA ARG A 102 12.77 3.58 -11.46
C ARG A 102 11.32 3.41 -11.92
N LYS A 103 10.48 4.39 -11.58
CA LYS A 103 9.06 4.44 -11.92
C LYS A 103 8.76 5.56 -12.88
N ILE A 104 7.73 5.38 -13.69
CA ILE A 104 7.29 6.41 -14.64
C ILE A 104 6.31 7.36 -13.94
N PRO A 105 6.44 8.69 -14.11
CA PRO A 105 5.49 9.65 -13.54
C PRO A 105 4.06 9.32 -13.95
N PHE A 106 3.14 9.29 -12.99
CA PHE A 106 1.70 8.96 -13.15
C PHE A 106 1.33 7.61 -13.79
N GLN A 107 2.26 6.89 -14.42
CA GLN A 107 2.05 5.61 -15.09
C GLN A 107 2.55 4.44 -14.23
N CYS A 108 1.91 3.29 -14.41
CA CYS A 108 2.37 2.02 -13.88
C CYS A 108 2.83 1.12 -15.04
N LEU A 109 3.85 0.32 -14.78
CA LEU A 109 4.36 -0.66 -15.74
C LEU A 109 3.64 -2.00 -15.57
N LEU A 110 3.52 -2.79 -16.64
CA LEU A 110 2.94 -4.12 -16.56
C LEU A 110 3.76 -5.01 -15.63
N SER A 111 5.09 -4.94 -15.69
CA SER A 111 5.95 -5.73 -14.81
C SER A 111 5.81 -5.33 -13.33
N GLU A 112 5.65 -4.05 -13.03
CA GLU A 112 5.39 -3.53 -11.68
C GLU A 112 4.07 -4.09 -11.14
N LEU A 113 2.99 -3.92 -11.90
CA LEU A 113 1.66 -4.37 -11.48
C LEU A 113 1.57 -5.89 -11.40
N THR A 114 2.26 -6.62 -12.27
CA THR A 114 2.30 -8.09 -12.22
C THR A 114 2.99 -8.57 -10.95
N LYS A 115 4.12 -7.97 -10.57
CA LYS A 115 4.82 -8.32 -9.32
C LYS A 115 3.95 -8.04 -8.09
N GLU A 116 3.35 -6.84 -8.03
CA GLU A 116 2.44 -6.47 -6.94
C GLU A 116 1.23 -7.42 -6.89
N TYR A 117 0.67 -7.77 -8.05
CA TYR A 117 -0.43 -8.71 -8.16
C TYR A 117 -0.08 -10.08 -7.56
N GLU A 118 1.04 -10.67 -8.01
CA GLU A 118 1.48 -12.00 -7.58
C GLU A 118 1.76 -12.07 -6.08
N VAL A 119 2.44 -11.06 -5.52
CA VAL A 119 2.71 -11.05 -4.08
C VAL A 119 1.45 -10.82 -3.24
N SER A 120 0.55 -9.95 -3.71
CA SER A 120 -0.74 -9.68 -3.05
C SER A 120 -1.60 -10.94 -2.99
N LEU A 121 -1.68 -11.69 -4.10
CA LEU A 121 -2.43 -12.94 -4.12
C LEU A 121 -1.87 -13.95 -3.12
N ARG A 122 -0.56 -14.20 -3.13
CA ARG A 122 0.07 -15.16 -2.19
C ARG A 122 -0.20 -14.78 -0.73
N PHE A 123 -0.23 -13.48 -0.43
CA PHE A 123 -0.60 -12.97 0.88
C PHE A 123 -2.07 -13.26 1.20
N ILE A 124 -2.98 -12.85 0.32
CA ILE A 124 -4.44 -12.98 0.51
C ILE A 124 -4.84 -14.45 0.66
N GLU A 125 -4.27 -15.33 -0.15
CA GLU A 125 -4.53 -16.78 -0.09
C GLU A 125 -4.15 -17.37 1.26
N LYS A 126 -2.94 -17.08 1.75
CA LYS A 126 -2.50 -17.53 3.06
C LYS A 126 -3.29 -16.88 4.19
N TYR A 127 -3.69 -15.63 4.03
CA TYR A 127 -4.52 -14.94 5.02
C TYR A 127 -5.89 -15.60 5.13
N ILE A 128 -6.58 -15.83 4.01
CA ILE A 128 -7.88 -16.49 3.97
C ILE A 128 -7.77 -17.93 4.49
N ASP A 129 -6.72 -18.69 4.11
CA ASP A 129 -6.49 -20.04 4.61
C ASP A 129 -6.41 -20.07 6.15
N VAL A 130 -5.71 -19.12 6.77
CA VAL A 130 -5.50 -19.10 8.21
C VAL A 130 -6.68 -18.50 8.97
N TYR A 131 -7.13 -17.33 8.55
CA TYR A 131 -8.06 -16.52 9.33
C TYR A 131 -9.51 -16.68 8.88
N LYS A 132 -9.75 -17.34 7.73
CA LYS A 132 -11.08 -17.59 7.16
C LYS A 132 -11.87 -16.30 6.92
N THR A 133 -11.17 -15.18 6.68
CA THR A 133 -11.75 -13.85 6.42
C THR A 133 -10.95 -13.12 5.36
N ILE A 134 -11.54 -12.07 4.78
CA ILE A 134 -10.87 -11.18 3.84
C ILE A 134 -9.99 -10.19 4.63
N PRO A 135 -8.69 -10.06 4.32
CA PRO A 135 -7.83 -9.06 4.96
C PRO A 135 -8.27 -7.64 4.61
N ASN A 136 -8.09 -6.70 5.54
CA ASN A 136 -8.38 -5.28 5.26
C ASN A 136 -7.26 -4.62 4.42
N ILE A 137 -7.09 -5.08 3.18
CA ILE A 137 -6.11 -4.58 2.21
C ILE A 137 -6.75 -4.53 0.81
N PRO A 138 -6.15 -3.83 -0.17
CA PRO A 138 -6.60 -3.89 -1.56
C PRO A 138 -6.47 -5.31 -2.13
N ILE A 139 -7.54 -5.83 -2.72
CA ILE A 139 -7.56 -7.09 -3.43
C ILE A 139 -7.44 -6.80 -4.92
N PRO A 140 -6.35 -7.21 -5.58
CA PRO A 140 -6.22 -6.94 -7.00
C PRO A 140 -7.19 -7.84 -7.78
N LEU A 141 -7.86 -7.27 -8.78
CA LEU A 141 -8.90 -7.95 -9.58
C LEU A 141 -8.45 -8.19 -11.03
N ALA A 142 -7.83 -7.19 -11.65
CA ALA A 142 -7.45 -7.25 -13.06
C ALA A 142 -6.32 -6.29 -13.40
N ILE A 143 -5.53 -6.63 -14.42
CA ILE A 143 -4.54 -5.73 -15.02
C ILE A 143 -4.93 -5.50 -16.48
N TYR A 144 -4.95 -4.22 -16.87
CA TYR A 144 -5.25 -3.77 -18.23
C TYR A 144 -4.00 -3.13 -18.83
N SER A 145 -3.61 -3.55 -20.02
CA SER A 145 -2.46 -2.98 -20.72
C SER A 145 -2.90 -2.09 -21.87
N TYR A 146 -2.32 -0.89 -21.91
CA TYR A 146 -2.45 0.03 -23.03
C TYR A 146 -1.74 -0.51 -24.27
N ASN A 147 -2.17 -0.04 -25.45
CA ASN A 147 -1.48 -0.35 -26.71
C ASN A 147 -0.22 0.50 -26.88
N ASP A 148 0.62 0.12 -27.85
CA ASP A 148 1.88 0.83 -28.12
C ASP A 148 1.65 2.28 -28.55
N GLU A 149 0.57 2.56 -29.29
CA GLU A 149 0.20 3.93 -29.68
C GLU A 149 0.03 4.87 -28.46
N PHE A 150 -0.65 4.40 -27.42
CA PHE A 150 -0.82 5.18 -26.19
C PHE A 150 0.52 5.35 -25.46
N LYS A 151 1.34 4.30 -25.41
CA LYS A 151 2.69 4.35 -24.83
C LYS A 151 3.57 5.37 -25.53
N ASP A 152 3.64 5.31 -26.86
CA ASP A 152 4.45 6.21 -27.69
C ASP A 152 4.03 7.66 -27.51
N THR A 153 2.72 7.89 -27.44
CA THR A 153 2.12 9.20 -27.19
C THR A 153 2.55 9.78 -25.83
N ILE A 154 2.51 8.97 -24.76
CA ILE A 154 2.98 9.38 -23.42
C ILE A 154 4.50 9.61 -23.41
N LEU A 155 5.28 8.75 -24.07
CA LEU A 155 6.74 8.90 -24.16
C LEU A 155 7.13 10.18 -24.89
N ALA A 156 6.46 10.52 -26.00
CA ALA A 156 6.67 11.77 -26.72
C ALA A 156 6.36 13.01 -25.87
N THR A 157 5.42 12.90 -24.92
CA THR A 157 5.16 13.99 -23.96
C THR A 157 6.26 14.10 -22.93
N LEU A 158 6.70 12.98 -22.36
CA LEU A 158 7.79 12.95 -21.40
C LEU A 158 9.09 13.49 -22.00
N GLU A 159 9.39 13.17 -23.27
CA GLU A 159 10.56 13.69 -23.99
C GLU A 159 10.59 15.22 -24.05
N LYS A 160 9.42 15.84 -24.29
CA LYS A 160 9.29 17.30 -24.37
C LYS A 160 9.38 17.99 -23.00
N LYS A 161 9.10 17.28 -21.92
CA LYS A 161 8.93 17.84 -20.56
C LYS A 161 10.07 17.52 -19.60
N LEU A 162 10.83 16.45 -19.86
CA LEU A 162 11.90 16.00 -18.97
C LEU A 162 13.28 16.39 -19.53
N PRO A 163 14.27 16.64 -18.65
CA PRO A 163 15.66 16.73 -19.09
C PRO A 163 16.10 15.46 -19.82
N LYS A 164 16.95 15.59 -20.85
CA LYS A 164 17.38 14.48 -21.70
C LYS A 164 17.88 13.27 -20.91
N PHE A 165 18.72 13.48 -19.89
CA PHE A 165 19.26 12.38 -19.08
C PHE A 165 18.19 11.62 -18.28
N VAL A 166 17.13 12.29 -17.83
CA VAL A 166 15.98 11.66 -17.16
C VAL A 166 15.15 10.86 -18.18
N PHE A 167 14.96 11.41 -19.37
CA PHE A 167 14.21 10.73 -20.43
C PHE A 167 14.93 9.48 -20.95
N GLU A 168 16.26 9.47 -21.01
CA GLU A 168 17.02 8.25 -21.31
C GLU A 168 16.73 7.13 -20.30
N GLU A 169 16.63 7.45 -19.00
CA GLU A 169 16.24 6.47 -17.99
C GLU A 169 14.78 6.00 -18.19
N VAL A 170 13.85 6.91 -18.51
CA VAL A 170 12.47 6.55 -18.87
C VAL A 170 12.43 5.56 -20.04
N LYS A 171 13.21 5.79 -21.11
CA LYS A 171 13.31 4.86 -22.25
C LYS A 171 13.90 3.51 -21.84
N SER A 172 14.93 3.53 -21.00
CA SER A 172 15.57 2.31 -20.46
C SER A 172 14.55 1.46 -19.69
N ILE A 173 13.80 2.08 -18.77
CA ILE A 173 12.78 1.43 -17.95
C ILE A 173 11.65 0.85 -18.82
N THR A 174 11.22 1.56 -19.86
CA THR A 174 10.05 1.19 -20.66
C THR A 174 10.33 0.32 -21.87
N LYS A 175 11.61 -0.01 -22.17
CA LYS A 175 12.03 -0.66 -23.41
C LYS A 175 11.25 -1.93 -23.75
N ASN A 176 11.03 -2.79 -22.76
CA ASN A 176 10.37 -4.09 -22.92
C ASN A 176 9.12 -4.23 -22.03
N ASP A 177 8.44 -3.11 -21.77
CA ASP A 177 7.29 -3.06 -20.86
C ASP A 177 6.14 -2.23 -21.46
N SER A 178 4.95 -2.37 -20.90
CA SER A 178 3.74 -1.67 -21.34
C SER A 178 3.18 -0.83 -20.20
N PHE A 179 2.65 0.35 -20.51
CA PHE A 179 1.86 1.08 -19.53
C PHE A 179 0.58 0.32 -19.25
N SER A 180 0.24 0.21 -17.96
CA SER A 180 -0.86 -0.62 -17.50
C SER A 180 -1.58 0.02 -16.32
N VAL A 181 -2.79 -0.47 -16.06
CA VAL A 181 -3.66 -0.09 -14.94
C VAL A 181 -4.05 -1.34 -14.19
N MET A 182 -4.03 -1.30 -12.86
CA MET A 182 -4.56 -2.36 -12.02
C MET A 182 -5.89 -1.95 -11.39
N LYS A 183 -6.89 -2.81 -11.51
CA LYS A 183 -8.18 -2.68 -10.80
C LYS A 183 -8.07 -3.42 -9.47
N TYR A 184 -8.55 -2.79 -8.41
CA TYR A 184 -8.64 -3.38 -7.08
C TYR A 184 -10.06 -3.28 -6.52
N PHE A 185 -10.37 -4.21 -5.63
CA PHE A 185 -11.42 -4.07 -4.63
C PHE A 185 -10.81 -3.70 -3.27
N TYR A 186 -11.45 -2.79 -2.56
CA TYR A 186 -11.13 -2.39 -1.21
C TYR A 186 -12.32 -2.75 -0.32
N PRO A 187 -12.13 -3.64 0.68
CA PRO A 187 -13.21 -4.01 1.60
C PRO A 187 -13.71 -2.84 2.45
N THR A 188 -12.88 -1.81 2.64
CA THR A 188 -13.18 -0.64 3.46
C THR A 188 -12.73 0.66 2.78
N ALA A 189 -13.01 1.80 3.41
CA ALA A 189 -12.67 3.10 2.85
C ALA A 189 -11.15 3.28 2.64
N PRO A 190 -10.70 3.74 1.46
CA PRO A 190 -9.29 3.78 1.08
C PRO A 190 -8.54 5.03 1.60
N PHE A 191 -9.10 5.74 2.59
CA PHE A 191 -8.49 6.96 3.15
C PHE A 191 -7.24 6.59 3.93
N ARG A 192 -6.16 7.33 3.73
CA ARG A 192 -4.86 7.07 4.35
C ARG A 192 -4.54 8.07 5.45
N VAL A 193 -3.56 7.73 6.26
CA VAL A 193 -3.00 8.63 7.28
C VAL A 193 -2.59 9.99 6.68
N MET A 194 -1.93 10.00 5.53
CA MET A 194 -1.55 11.26 4.86
C MET A 194 -2.74 12.12 4.42
N ASP A 195 -3.91 11.52 4.16
CA ASP A 195 -5.10 12.29 3.77
C ASP A 195 -5.64 13.14 4.93
N VAL A 196 -5.47 12.68 6.18
CA VAL A 196 -5.76 13.49 7.38
C VAL A 196 -4.82 14.69 7.45
N ARG A 197 -3.52 14.48 7.18
CA ARG A 197 -2.50 15.55 7.26
C ARG A 197 -2.77 16.70 6.29
N VAL A 198 -3.37 16.43 5.13
CA VAL A 198 -3.76 17.47 4.16
C VAL A 198 -5.20 17.96 4.34
N ARG A 199 -5.79 17.68 5.51
CA ARG A 199 -7.13 18.11 5.90
C ARG A 199 -8.18 17.71 4.85
N ASP A 200 -8.15 16.44 4.43
CA ASP A 200 -9.29 15.85 3.73
C ASP A 200 -10.41 15.62 4.75
N GLN A 201 -11.48 16.42 4.67
CA GLN A 201 -12.62 16.33 5.59
C GLN A 201 -13.21 14.91 5.67
N ARG A 202 -13.15 14.15 4.56
CA ARG A 202 -13.64 12.77 4.54
C ARG A 202 -12.76 11.89 5.43
N ALA A 203 -11.45 12.04 5.33
CA ALA A 203 -10.47 11.29 6.14
C ALA A 203 -10.59 11.65 7.64
N GLU A 204 -10.83 12.91 7.98
CA GLU A 204 -11.03 13.36 9.37
C GLU A 204 -12.24 12.70 10.04
N ILE A 205 -13.33 12.44 9.31
CA ILE A 205 -14.51 11.72 9.82
C ILE A 205 -14.14 10.29 10.25
N PHE A 206 -13.35 9.58 9.42
CA PHE A 206 -12.90 8.22 9.76
C PHE A 206 -11.95 8.20 10.95
N TRP A 207 -11.04 9.17 11.03
CA TRP A 207 -10.10 9.24 12.15
C TRP A 207 -10.79 9.55 13.48
N ASN A 208 -11.63 10.59 13.52
CA ASN A 208 -12.31 11.03 14.75
C ASN A 208 -13.30 9.99 15.30
N SER A 209 -13.71 9.02 14.49
CA SER A 209 -14.61 7.94 14.90
C SER A 209 -13.88 6.68 15.36
N ASN A 210 -12.56 6.57 15.16
CA ASN A 210 -11.84 5.33 15.44
C ASN A 210 -10.40 5.53 15.96
N HIS A 211 -10.28 5.77 17.27
CA HIS A 211 -8.98 5.81 17.95
C HIS A 211 -8.29 4.44 18.08
N SER A 212 -8.99 3.33 17.81
CA SER A 212 -8.43 1.97 17.90
C SER A 212 -7.60 1.55 16.68
N ILE A 213 -7.55 2.40 15.65
CA ILE A 213 -6.86 2.12 14.40
C ILE A 213 -5.41 1.66 14.54
N ILE A 214 -4.66 2.22 15.50
CA ILE A 214 -3.25 1.88 15.72
C ILE A 214 -3.14 0.40 16.08
N PHE A 215 -4.06 -0.10 16.91
CA PHE A 215 -4.11 -1.50 17.30
C PHE A 215 -4.57 -2.38 16.14
N SER A 216 -5.47 -1.90 15.27
CA SER A 216 -5.82 -2.61 14.04
C SER A 216 -4.63 -2.78 13.08
N TRP A 217 -3.76 -1.76 12.96
CA TRP A 217 -2.51 -1.91 12.19
C TRP A 217 -1.56 -2.91 12.84
N CYS A 218 -1.48 -2.94 14.18
CA CYS A 218 -0.69 -3.93 14.90
C CYS A 218 -1.24 -5.34 14.69
N ASP A 219 -2.57 -5.52 14.76
CA ASP A 219 -3.25 -6.79 14.51
C ASP A 219 -2.92 -7.31 13.10
N LEU A 220 -3.05 -6.46 12.07
CA LEU A 220 -2.75 -6.85 10.69
C LEU A 220 -1.25 -7.16 10.49
N LEU A 221 -0.34 -6.44 11.16
CA LEU A 221 1.10 -6.77 11.15
C LEU A 221 1.35 -8.15 11.77
N ILE A 222 0.77 -8.43 12.95
CA ILE A 222 0.87 -9.73 13.63
C ILE A 222 0.37 -10.83 12.71
N GLU A 223 -0.81 -10.62 12.13
CA GLU A 223 -1.44 -11.60 11.26
C GLU A 223 -0.58 -11.88 10.03
N SER A 224 -0.01 -10.83 9.43
CA SER A 224 0.93 -10.90 8.31
C SER A 224 2.16 -11.73 8.64
N VAL A 225 2.79 -11.47 9.81
CA VAL A 225 3.99 -12.19 10.27
C VAL A 225 3.68 -13.67 10.46
N LEU A 226 2.54 -14.01 11.08
CA LEU A 226 2.15 -15.39 11.35
C LEU A 226 1.80 -16.19 10.08
N ILE A 227 1.39 -15.52 9.00
CA ILE A 227 1.23 -16.16 7.68
C ILE A 227 2.52 -16.13 6.83
N GLY A 228 3.60 -15.58 7.37
CA GLY A 228 4.93 -15.63 6.79
C GLY A 228 5.26 -14.44 5.88
N PHE A 229 4.70 -13.26 6.11
CA PHE A 229 5.00 -12.04 5.36
C PHE A 229 5.34 -10.85 6.24
N PHE A 230 6.19 -9.97 5.72
CA PHE A 230 6.30 -8.59 6.20
C PHE A 230 5.67 -7.61 5.20
N PRO A 231 4.93 -6.58 5.66
CA PRO A 231 4.41 -5.49 4.83
C PRO A 231 5.49 -4.50 4.35
N GLY A 232 6.74 -4.75 4.67
CA GLY A 232 7.90 -4.00 4.23
C GLY A 232 9.16 -4.48 4.96
N THR A 233 10.32 -4.19 4.40
CA THR A 233 11.61 -4.42 5.06
C THR A 233 12.43 -3.14 5.03
N LYS A 234 13.48 -3.07 5.86
CA LYS A 234 14.41 -1.92 5.88
C LYS A 234 15.03 -1.65 4.50
N HIS A 235 15.15 -2.68 3.66
CA HIS A 235 15.69 -2.55 2.29
C HIS A 235 14.78 -1.74 1.35
N PHE A 236 13.50 -1.57 1.68
CA PHE A 236 12.55 -0.72 0.96
C PHE A 236 12.50 0.73 1.46
N ALA A 237 13.37 1.13 2.39
CA ALA A 237 13.31 2.46 3.00
C ALA A 237 13.33 3.63 2.00
N ILE A 238 13.92 3.44 0.82
CA ILE A 238 13.96 4.45 -0.26
C ILE A 238 12.70 4.40 -1.14
N GLN A 239 12.14 3.22 -1.38
CA GLN A 239 11.02 3.00 -2.31
C GLN A 239 9.64 3.15 -1.66
N GLY A 240 9.62 3.17 -0.32
CA GLY A 240 8.42 3.17 0.48
C GLY A 240 7.87 1.78 0.76
N THR A 241 7.01 1.68 1.77
CA THR A 241 6.41 0.42 2.23
C THR A 241 4.91 0.57 2.47
N ALA A 242 4.20 -0.55 2.58
CA ALA A 242 2.78 -0.58 2.90
C ALA A 242 2.48 0.05 4.28
N LEU A 243 3.46 0.10 5.19
CA LEU A 243 3.33 0.73 6.51
C LEU A 243 3.70 2.21 6.54
N ASP A 244 4.04 2.82 5.40
CA ASP A 244 4.25 4.26 5.38
C ASP A 244 2.92 5.03 5.55
N PRO A 245 2.97 6.27 6.08
CA PRO A 245 1.78 7.12 6.26
C PRO A 245 0.91 7.29 5.00
N GLN A 246 1.51 7.28 3.81
CA GLN A 246 0.76 7.39 2.57
C GLN A 246 0.04 6.08 2.18
N ASN A 247 0.32 4.96 2.84
CA ASN A 247 -0.19 3.64 2.49
C ASN A 247 -1.04 3.00 3.59
N LEU A 248 -0.88 3.40 4.86
CA LEU A 248 -1.73 2.97 5.98
C LEU A 248 -3.14 3.56 5.89
N LEU A 249 -4.15 2.68 5.93
CA LEU A 249 -5.56 3.02 5.81
C LEU A 249 -6.17 3.39 7.15
N LEU A 250 -7.06 4.38 7.16
CA LEU A 250 -7.81 4.85 8.33
C LEU A 250 -8.82 3.84 8.89
N SER A 251 -9.03 2.73 8.16
CA SER A 251 -9.84 1.59 8.57
C SER A 251 -9.04 0.50 9.28
N GLY A 252 -7.74 0.68 9.51
CA GLY A 252 -6.87 -0.32 10.14
C GLY A 252 -6.15 -1.25 9.17
N GLY A 253 -6.19 -0.93 7.87
CA GLY A 253 -5.52 -1.68 6.80
C GLY A 253 -4.22 -1.05 6.30
N PHE A 254 -3.63 -1.64 5.27
CA PHE A 254 -2.57 -1.02 4.47
C PHE A 254 -2.79 -1.24 2.96
N SER A 255 -2.19 -0.37 2.15
CA SER A 255 -2.22 -0.41 0.68
C SER A 255 -0.81 -0.41 0.09
N ASP A 256 -0.69 -0.45 -1.24
CA ASP A 256 0.59 -0.52 -1.96
C ASP A 256 1.39 -1.79 -1.59
N LEU A 257 0.85 -2.93 -2.01
CA LEU A 257 1.28 -4.26 -1.58
C LEU A 257 2.56 -4.74 -2.25
N GLY A 258 3.15 -3.92 -3.13
CA GLY A 258 4.39 -4.24 -3.85
C GLY A 258 5.61 -4.39 -2.93
N SER A 259 5.55 -3.88 -1.68
CA SER A 259 6.61 -4.03 -0.69
C SER A 259 6.46 -5.25 0.22
N LEU A 260 5.47 -6.13 -0.02
CA LEU A 260 5.32 -7.36 0.74
C LEU A 260 6.51 -8.30 0.47
N VAL A 261 7.04 -8.91 1.53
CA VAL A 261 8.17 -9.85 1.44
C VAL A 261 7.86 -11.13 2.19
N SER A 262 8.16 -12.28 1.60
CA SER A 262 8.05 -13.57 2.27
C SER A 262 9.15 -13.72 3.31
N ILE A 263 8.80 -14.07 4.55
CA ILE A 263 9.76 -14.32 5.63
C ILE A 263 10.73 -15.45 5.27
N SER A 264 10.28 -16.43 4.47
CA SER A 264 11.11 -17.55 4.00
C SER A 264 12.28 -17.13 3.10
N GLU A 265 12.25 -15.92 2.55
CA GLU A 265 13.28 -15.39 1.65
C GLU A 265 14.36 -14.60 2.42
N LEU A 266 14.24 -14.51 3.76
CA LEU A 266 15.07 -13.66 4.61
C LEU A 266 15.94 -14.49 5.55
N SER A 267 17.12 -13.96 5.87
CA SER A 267 17.96 -14.49 6.95
C SER A 267 17.34 -14.16 8.32
N GLU A 268 17.70 -14.91 9.37
CA GLU A 268 17.18 -14.67 10.72
C GLU A 268 17.42 -13.23 11.21
N ALA A 269 18.58 -12.65 10.89
CA ALA A 269 18.91 -11.26 11.22
C ALA A 269 17.96 -10.28 10.52
N VAL A 270 17.74 -10.45 9.21
CA VAL A 270 16.86 -9.58 8.41
C VAL A 270 15.39 -9.71 8.84
N VAL A 271 14.97 -10.89 9.32
CA VAL A 271 13.64 -11.08 9.90
C VAL A 271 13.44 -10.20 11.13
N LEU A 272 14.39 -10.20 12.06
CA LEU A 272 14.29 -9.37 13.27
C LEU A 272 14.33 -7.87 12.93
N GLU A 273 15.27 -7.46 12.07
CA GLU A 273 15.37 -6.06 11.61
C GLU A 273 14.09 -5.59 10.93
N SER A 274 13.47 -6.42 10.09
CA SER A 274 12.24 -6.09 9.38
C SER A 274 11.04 -5.98 10.33
N PHE A 275 10.97 -6.83 11.35
CA PHE A 275 9.93 -6.76 12.38
C PHE A 275 10.01 -5.44 13.17
N ILE A 276 11.20 -5.11 13.66
CA ILE A 276 11.49 -3.85 14.36
C ILE A 276 11.17 -2.64 13.47
N TYR A 277 11.59 -2.69 12.21
CA TYR A 277 11.30 -1.64 11.23
C TYR A 277 9.79 -1.45 11.02
N CYS A 278 9.02 -2.53 10.89
CA CYS A 278 7.57 -2.45 10.76
C CYS A 278 6.92 -1.77 11.97
N MET A 279 7.35 -2.10 13.18
CA MET A 279 6.87 -1.46 14.40
C MET A 279 7.22 0.04 14.43
N GLN A 280 8.44 0.40 14.06
CA GLN A 280 8.86 1.80 13.95
C GLN A 280 7.99 2.58 12.96
N LYS A 281 7.59 1.97 11.84
CA LYS A 281 6.69 2.58 10.85
C LYS A 281 5.28 2.82 11.40
N ILE A 282 4.74 1.86 12.16
CA ILE A 282 3.47 2.06 12.87
C ILE A 282 3.58 3.20 13.89
N VAL A 283 4.65 3.26 14.68
CA VAL A 283 4.91 4.36 15.63
C VAL A 283 4.99 5.70 14.92
N GLN A 284 5.76 5.79 13.82
CA GLN A 284 5.93 7.01 13.04
C GLN A 284 4.60 7.51 12.48
N SER A 285 3.79 6.61 11.93
CA SER A 285 2.47 6.94 11.38
C SER A 285 1.46 7.31 12.46
N SER A 286 1.55 6.66 13.63
CA SER A 286 0.75 6.99 14.81
C SER A 286 1.06 8.38 15.34
N LEU A 287 2.35 8.73 15.45
CA LEU A 287 2.76 10.09 15.80
C LEU A 287 2.20 11.10 14.82
N LEU A 288 2.29 10.82 13.52
CA LEU A 288 1.85 11.76 12.49
C LEU A 288 0.37 12.10 12.60
N ILE A 289 -0.51 11.15 12.97
CA ILE A 289 -1.95 11.42 13.17
C ILE A 289 -2.25 12.04 14.54
N LEU A 290 -1.51 11.65 15.59
CA LEU A 290 -1.74 12.15 16.95
C LEU A 290 -1.20 13.58 17.15
N ASP A 291 -0.06 13.91 16.52
CA ASP A 291 0.59 15.22 16.63
C ASP A 291 -0.10 16.31 15.77
N LEU A 292 -1.13 16.00 14.98
CA LEU A 292 -1.88 17.02 14.22
C LEU A 292 -2.50 18.10 15.11
N ASN A 293 -2.66 17.83 16.40
CA ASN A 293 -3.24 18.73 17.39
C ASN A 293 -2.23 19.30 18.39
N ILE A 294 -0.92 19.07 18.23
CA ILE A 294 0.06 19.43 19.24
C ILE A 294 1.26 20.19 18.66
N GLU A 295 1.38 21.47 18.99
CA GLU A 295 2.42 22.37 18.45
C GLU A 295 3.81 22.22 19.10
N ASN A 296 3.93 21.45 20.19
CA ASN A 296 5.17 21.38 20.96
C ASN A 296 6.12 20.25 20.51
N ASN A 297 7.11 20.62 19.70
CA ASN A 297 8.16 19.71 19.21
C ASN A 297 9.09 19.15 20.30
N SER A 298 9.19 19.80 21.48
CA SER A 298 10.13 19.38 22.53
C SER A 298 9.83 18.01 23.14
N MET A 299 8.59 17.52 23.01
CA MET A 299 8.15 16.22 23.56
C MET A 299 8.11 15.09 22.53
N LYS A 300 8.56 15.33 21.29
CA LYS A 300 8.35 14.37 20.19
C LYS A 300 9.06 13.03 20.44
N GLU A 301 10.29 13.05 20.95
CA GLU A 301 11.05 11.82 21.24
C GLU A 301 10.49 11.07 22.47
N GLU A 302 9.99 11.77 23.48
CA GLU A 302 9.31 11.16 24.62
C GLU A 302 8.03 10.44 24.18
N ARG A 303 7.22 11.09 23.32
CA ARG A 303 6.00 10.48 22.76
C ARG A 303 6.31 9.29 21.88
N LYS A 304 7.34 9.39 21.06
CA LYS A 304 7.82 8.28 20.22
C LYS A 304 8.20 7.08 21.08
N SER A 305 8.97 7.31 22.14
CA SER A 305 9.38 6.26 23.08
C SER A 305 8.18 5.65 23.81
N TYR A 306 7.22 6.49 24.24
CA TYR A 306 5.97 6.04 24.87
C TYR A 306 5.14 5.16 23.93
N LEU A 307 4.91 5.60 22.68
CA LEU A 307 4.16 4.84 21.69
C LEU A 307 4.86 3.55 21.31
N MET A 308 6.18 3.57 21.17
CA MET A 308 6.97 2.37 20.93
C MET A 308 6.78 1.34 22.05
N GLY A 309 6.84 1.76 23.32
CA GLY A 309 6.57 0.88 24.45
C GLY A 309 5.15 0.30 24.44
N LYS A 310 4.14 1.13 24.14
CA LYS A 310 2.73 0.69 24.05
C LYS A 310 2.47 -0.29 22.91
N ILE A 311 3.01 -0.02 21.73
CA ILE A 311 2.88 -0.89 20.55
C ILE A 311 3.63 -2.20 20.78
N SER A 312 4.86 -2.15 21.31
CA SER A 312 5.65 -3.35 21.61
C SER A 312 4.91 -4.26 22.59
N LEU A 313 4.42 -3.70 23.70
CA LEU A 313 3.67 -4.47 24.70
C LEU A 313 2.36 -5.04 24.13
N TYR A 314 1.66 -4.29 23.28
CA TYR A 314 0.46 -4.80 22.63
C TYR A 314 0.80 -5.99 21.72
N ILE A 315 1.83 -5.85 20.89
CA ILE A 315 2.26 -6.89 19.95
C ILE A 315 2.74 -8.13 20.69
N GLU A 316 3.57 -7.99 21.72
CA GLU A 316 4.05 -9.08 22.58
C GLU A 316 2.89 -9.93 23.12
N ASN A 317 1.90 -9.29 23.76
CA ASN A 317 0.75 -10.01 24.33
C ASN A 317 -0.14 -10.62 23.24
N LYS A 318 -0.36 -9.90 22.13
CA LYS A 318 -1.31 -10.29 21.11
C LYS A 318 -0.77 -11.40 20.21
N ILE A 319 0.51 -11.35 19.81
CA ILE A 319 1.10 -12.31 18.87
C ILE A 319 1.10 -13.74 19.43
N GLU A 320 1.34 -13.92 20.73
CA GLU A 320 1.28 -15.24 21.37
C GLU A 320 -0.14 -15.82 21.37
N SER A 321 -1.13 -14.99 21.73
CA SER A 321 -2.54 -15.39 21.73
C SER A 321 -3.04 -15.74 20.32
N THR A 322 -2.66 -14.94 19.31
CA THR A 322 -3.02 -15.17 17.91
C THR A 322 -2.30 -16.40 17.35
N SER A 323 -1.01 -16.55 17.63
CA SER A 323 -0.21 -17.73 17.28
C SER A 323 -0.86 -19.02 17.80
N THR A 324 -1.27 -19.02 19.05
CA THR A 324 -1.95 -20.15 19.70
C THR A 324 -3.31 -20.42 19.06
N LYS A 325 -4.14 -19.38 18.92
CA LYS A 325 -5.51 -19.48 18.36
C LYS A 325 -5.52 -20.12 16.97
N TYR A 326 -4.56 -19.77 16.11
CA TYR A 326 -4.52 -20.22 14.72
C TYR A 326 -3.46 -21.29 14.46
N ALA A 327 -2.82 -21.83 15.51
CA ALA A 327 -1.76 -22.83 15.41
C ALA A 327 -0.63 -22.45 14.44
N ARG A 328 -0.23 -21.16 14.43
CA ARG A 328 0.85 -20.64 13.57
C ARG A 328 2.07 -20.28 14.41
N PRO A 329 3.26 -20.84 14.16
CA PRO A 329 4.42 -20.56 14.97
C PRO A 329 4.92 -19.12 14.77
N ILE A 330 5.31 -18.46 15.85
CA ILE A 330 6.04 -17.19 15.78
C ILE A 330 7.45 -17.47 15.21
N PRO A 331 7.91 -16.72 14.19
CA PRO A 331 9.27 -16.87 13.67
C PRO A 331 10.32 -16.79 14.79
N ARG A 332 11.30 -17.72 14.77
CA ARG A 332 12.29 -17.89 15.85
C ARG A 332 12.97 -16.58 16.28
N PRO A 333 13.44 -15.71 15.35
CA PRO A 333 14.11 -14.46 15.74
C PRO A 333 13.17 -13.51 16.50
N ILE A 334 11.90 -13.44 16.09
CA ILE A 334 10.87 -12.62 16.75
C ILE A 334 10.53 -13.19 18.12
N LYS A 335 10.34 -14.52 18.21
CA LYS A 335 10.06 -15.18 19.49
C LYS A 335 11.18 -14.94 20.51
N HIS A 336 12.43 -15.04 20.07
CA HIS A 336 13.58 -14.76 20.94
C HIS A 336 13.64 -13.29 21.38
N PHE A 337 13.40 -12.36 20.44
CA PHE A 337 13.34 -10.94 20.73
C PHE A 337 12.26 -10.59 21.76
N LEU A 338 11.05 -11.13 21.60
CA LEU A 338 9.93 -10.88 22.52
C LEU A 338 10.11 -11.55 23.89
N GLY A 339 10.86 -12.65 23.96
CA GLY A 339 11.17 -13.35 25.21
C GLY A 339 12.41 -12.81 25.96
N SER A 340 13.12 -11.82 25.39
CA SER A 340 14.23 -11.14 26.04
C SER A 340 13.72 -10.14 27.10
N ASP A 341 14.51 -9.86 28.14
CA ASP A 341 14.11 -8.94 29.21
C ASP A 341 13.69 -7.55 28.68
N LYS A 342 12.71 -6.91 29.30
CA LYS A 342 12.07 -5.68 28.80
C LYS A 342 13.04 -4.50 28.69
N GLU A 343 14.07 -4.45 29.53
CA GLU A 343 15.15 -3.47 29.44
C GLU A 343 16.00 -3.67 28.17
N SER A 344 16.26 -4.92 27.79
CA SER A 344 17.01 -5.27 26.58
C SER A 344 16.29 -4.85 25.30
N ILE A 345 14.95 -4.88 25.28
CA ILE A 345 14.17 -4.47 24.11
C ILE A 345 14.39 -2.98 23.79
N LEU A 346 14.36 -2.10 24.81
CA LEU A 346 14.60 -0.66 24.65
C LEU A 346 16.05 -0.34 24.27
N GLU A 347 17.02 -1.06 24.84
CA GLU A 347 18.44 -0.93 24.46
C GLU A 347 18.69 -1.38 23.01
N ASN A 348 18.12 -2.52 22.60
CA ASN A 348 18.24 -3.05 21.23
C ASN A 348 17.67 -2.10 20.17
N TYR A 349 16.66 -1.28 20.51
CA TYR A 349 16.13 -0.27 19.58
C TYR A 349 17.10 0.89 19.33
N ASN A 350 17.86 1.32 20.34
CA ASN A 350 18.82 2.41 20.20
C ASN A 350 20.03 2.04 19.33
N TYR A 351 20.31 0.74 19.18
CA TYR A 351 21.37 0.24 18.30
C TYR A 351 20.96 0.09 16.83
N LEU A 352 19.66 0.15 16.51
CA LEU A 352 19.13 -0.06 15.16
C LEU A 352 18.59 1.22 14.48
N ALA A 353 18.48 2.32 15.24
CA ALA A 353 18.26 3.68 14.74
C ALA A 353 19.57 4.26 14.18
#